data_AF-A0A848VWU9-F1
#
_entry.id   AF-A0A848VWU9-F1
#
_cell.length_a   1.000
_cell.length_b   1.000
_cell.length_c   1.000
_cell.angle_alpha   90.00
_cell.angle_beta   90.00
_cell.angle_gamma   90.00
#
_symmetry.space_group_name_H-M   'P 1'
#
loop_
_entity.id
_entity.type
_entity.pdbx_description
1 polymer ?
#
loop_
_entity_poly.entity_id
_entity_poly.type
_entity_poly.pdbx_seq_one_letter_code
_entity_poly.pdbx_strand_id
1 'polypeptide(L)' 'MFNVSNAPPVRPGYTRRVIQCGGLPNRTGGALVRGIGVGGAPGGHLDEACARAGLDAIRAE' A
#
# COMPACT_ATOMS: atom_id res chain seq x y z
N MET A 1 -4.14 -6.39 2.60
CA MET A 1 -2.97 -5.82 3.32
C MET A 1 -1.93 -6.93 3.53
N PHE A 2 -0.73 -6.81 2.95
CA PHE A 2 0.31 -7.85 3.03
C PHE A 2 1.29 -7.53 4.15
N ASN A 3 1.27 -8.30 5.24
CA ASN A 3 2.20 -8.12 6.35
C ASN A 3 3.60 -8.60 5.94
N VAL A 4 4.55 -7.67 5.84
CA VAL A 4 5.93 -7.99 5.46
C VAL A 4 6.65 -8.81 6.54
N SER A 5 6.37 -8.55 7.81
CA SER A 5 7.04 -9.17 8.96
C SER A 5 6.68 -10.65 9.15
N ASN A 6 5.56 -11.09 8.58
CA ASN A 6 5.04 -12.45 8.71
C ASN A 6 4.84 -13.14 7.36
N ALA A 7 5.48 -12.62 6.31
CA ALA A 7 5.37 -13.16 4.97
C ALA A 7 6.20 -14.45 4.85
N PRO A 8 5.65 -15.53 4.25
CA PRO A 8 6.43 -16.72 3.95
C PRO A 8 7.57 -16.36 2.97
N PRO A 9 8.68 -17.13 2.98
CA PRO A 9 9.78 -16.93 2.04
C PRO A 9 9.25 -17.02 0.60
N VAL A 10 9.73 -16.09 -0.24
CA VAL A 10 9.35 -16.03 -1.64
C VAL A 10 9.82 -17.30 -2.35
N ARG A 11 8.92 -17.95 -3.09
CA ARG A 11 9.30 -19.05 -3.97
C ARG A 11 10.18 -18.50 -5.11
N PRO A 12 11.29 -19.17 -5.48
CA PRO A 12 12.09 -18.78 -6.63
C PRO A 12 11.22 -18.65 -7.89
N GLY A 13 11.37 -17.56 -8.63
CA GLY A 13 10.59 -17.27 -9.86
C GLY A 13 9.32 -16.44 -9.68
N TYR A 14 8.90 -16.12 -8.45
CA TYR A 14 7.73 -15.28 -8.20
C TYR A 14 8.12 -13.87 -7.74
N THR A 15 7.52 -12.85 -8.37
CA THR A 15 7.74 -11.44 -8.00
C THR A 15 6.82 -11.05 -6.85
N ARG A 16 7.38 -10.50 -5.76
CA ARG A 16 6.63 -10.00 -4.59
C ARG A 16 6.08 -8.59 -4.83
N ARG A 17 5.29 -8.43 -5.87
CA ARG A 17 4.60 -7.18 -6.24
C ARG A 17 3.19 -7.49 -6.71
N VAL A 18 2.26 -6.60 -6.39
CA VAL A 18 0.88 -6.61 -6.88
C VAL A 18 0.64 -5.29 -7.61
N ILE A 19 0.07 -5.35 -8.80
CA ILE A 19 -0.27 -4.16 -9.59
C ILE A 19 -1.79 -3.98 -9.49
N GLN A 20 -2.23 -3.10 -8.59
CA GLN A 20 -3.65 -2.79 -8.31
C GLN A 20 -3.77 -1.34 -7.81
N CYS A 21 -4.96 -0.75 -7.91
CA CYS A 21 -5.29 0.51 -7.22
C CYS A 21 -5.22 0.36 -5.69
N GLY A 22 -5.09 1.46 -4.95
CA GLY A 22 -4.99 1.45 -3.48
C GLY A 22 -3.57 1.52 -2.91
N GLY A 23 -2.55 1.55 -3.78
CA GLY A 23 -1.17 1.84 -3.40
C GLY A 23 -0.87 3.33 -3.46
N LEU A 24 -0.65 3.98 -2.30
CA LEU A 24 -0.31 5.41 -2.24
C LEU A 24 1.08 5.62 -1.60
N PRO A 25 1.89 6.54 -2.17
CA PRO A 25 3.16 6.93 -1.55
C PRO A 25 2.90 7.75 -0.28
N ASN A 26 3.93 7.83 0.56
CA ASN A 26 3.94 8.70 1.73
C ASN A 26 5.33 9.33 1.83
N ARG A 27 5.40 10.66 1.73
CA ARG A 27 6.62 11.44 1.83
C ARG A 27 6.67 12.21 3.14
N THR A 28 7.89 12.49 3.58
CA THR A 28 8.15 13.34 4.75
C THR A 28 9.37 14.18 4.43
N GLY A 29 9.23 15.51 4.51
CA GLY A 29 10.29 16.44 4.11
C GLY A 29 10.69 16.31 2.62
N GLY A 30 9.75 15.93 1.75
CA GLY A 30 9.99 15.71 0.32
C GLY A 30 10.57 14.33 -0.06
N ALA A 31 11.06 13.55 0.91
CA ALA A 31 11.60 12.22 0.68
C ALA A 31 10.51 11.13 0.80
N LEU A 32 10.52 10.14 -0.11
CA LEU A 32 9.64 8.97 -0.02
C LEU A 32 10.12 8.03 1.08
N VAL A 33 9.33 7.84 2.13
CA VAL A 33 9.74 7.07 3.33
C VAL A 33 8.99 5.76 3.48
N ARG A 34 7.74 5.68 3.01
CA ARG A 34 6.91 4.47 3.05
C ARG A 34 5.82 4.51 1.98
N GLY A 35 5.02 3.45 1.91
CA GLY A 35 3.78 3.41 1.14
C GLY A 35 2.66 2.72 1.92
N ILE A 36 1.42 3.05 1.59
CA ILE A 36 0.22 2.37 2.08
C ILE A 36 -0.37 1.57 0.93
N GLY A 37 -0.84 0.36 1.21
CA GLY A 37 -1.50 -0.51 0.23
C GLY A 37 -2.78 -1.10 0.78
N VAL A 38 -3.91 -0.70 0.20
CA VAL A 38 -5.25 -1.26 0.48
C VAL A 38 -5.68 -2.12 -0.70
N GLY A 39 -6.42 -3.20 -0.43
CA GLY A 39 -6.87 -4.13 -1.45
C GLY A 39 -7.95 -5.05 -0.88
N GLY A 40 -9.05 -5.20 -1.60
CA GLY A 40 -10.15 -6.09 -1.23
C GLY A 40 -11.54 -5.44 -1.28
N ALA A 41 -11.64 -4.15 -1.57
CA ALA A 41 -12.93 -3.51 -1.79
C ALA A 41 -13.58 -3.98 -3.11
N PRO A 42 -14.91 -3.79 -3.29
CA PRO A 42 -15.63 -4.16 -4.52
C PRO A 42 -15.14 -3.45 -5.80
N GLY A 43 -14.26 -2.45 -5.70
CA GLY A 43 -13.63 -1.78 -6.82
C GLY A 43 -12.37 -1.02 -6.40
N GLY A 44 -11.38 -0.93 -7.29
CA GLY A 44 -10.07 -0.36 -6.98
C GLY A 44 -10.07 1.12 -6.57
N HIS A 45 -11.05 1.89 -7.03
CA HIS A 45 -11.25 3.27 -6.59
C HIS A 45 -11.60 3.36 -5.09
N LEU A 46 -12.27 2.34 -4.54
CA LEU A 46 -12.59 2.25 -3.12
C LEU A 46 -11.35 1.88 -2.29
N ASP A 47 -10.47 1.03 -2.82
CA ASP A 47 -9.18 0.74 -2.19
C ASP A 47 -8.33 2.02 -2.12
N GLU A 48 -8.31 2.83 -3.19
CA GLU A 48 -7.61 4.12 -3.20
C GLU A 48 -8.22 5.14 -2.24
N ALA A 49 -9.55 5.26 -2.18
CA ALA A 49 -10.24 6.13 -1.23
C ALA A 49 -9.92 5.74 0.23
N CYS A 50 -9.87 4.45 0.52
CA CYS A 50 -9.49 3.95 1.85
C CYS A 50 -8.01 4.25 2.17
N ALA A 51 -7.10 4.04 1.20
CA ALA A 51 -5.70 4.39 1.37
C ALA A 51 -5.50 5.89 1.62
N ARG A 52 -6.25 6.74 0.92
CA ARG A 52 -6.25 8.20 1.10
C ARG A 52 -6.71 8.59 2.50
N ALA A 53 -7.83 8.05 2.96
CA ALA A 53 -8.33 8.31 4.31
C ALA A 53 -7.31 7.92 5.40
N GLY A 54 -6.57 6.83 5.19
CA GLY A 54 -5.48 6.42 6.08
C GLY A 54 -4.29 7.39 6.09
N LEU A 55 -3.92 7.95 4.93
CA LEU A 55 -2.90 9.00 4.82
C LEU A 55 -3.34 10.30 5.52
N ASP A 56 -4.59 10.70 5.33
CA ASP A 56 -5.16 11.90 5.96
C ASP A 56 -5.18 11.78 7.49
N ALA A 57 -5.55 10.60 8.01
CA ALA A 57 -5.59 10.32 9.45
C ALA A 57 -4.22 10.46 10.13
N ILE A 58 -3.13 10.19 9.39
CA ILE A 58 -1.76 10.30 9.88
C ILE A 58 -1.05 11.57 9.39
N ARG A 59 -1.80 12.50 8.77
CA ARG A 59 -1.32 13.78 8.21
C ARG A 59 -0.08 13.62 7.34
N ALA A 60 -0.10 12.64 6.44
CA ALA A 60 1.02 12.34 5.59
C ALA A 60 0.64 12.35 4.12
N GLU A 61 1.58 12.78 3.27
CA GLU A 61 1.42 12.94 1.82
C GLU A 61 2.67 12.41 1.11
#